data_AF-A0A9E0RBH2-F1
#
_entry.id   AF-A0A9E0RBH2-F1
#
_cell.length_a   1.000
_cell.length_b   1.000
_cell.length_c   1.000
_cell.angle_alpha   90.00
_cell.angle_beta   90.00
_cell.angle_gamma   90.00
#
_symmetry.space_group_name_H-M   'P 1'
#
loop_
_entity.id
_entity.type
_entity.pdbx_description
1 polymer ?
#
loop_
_entity_poly.entity_id
_entity_poly.type
_entity_poly.pdbx_seq_one_letter_code
_entity_poly.pdbx_strand_id
1 'polypeptide(L)'
;MLGFWLKPSRPGLAALLGVLLSGCASQPPWPDSFNATTLNDVPFHPQEQYQCGPASLAMMLNAQDVEATPDELVDRVYLPQRKGALQVEMVAAARQYGMLVYPLEPELDHVLKEVRAGHPVLVLQNLRFGWWPQWHFAVVIGYDSAKGALILHTGTQENNRQPASVFMATWDRSKRWARVILPPDQIPATAEPLTFLMAAHDLETTRQTAAAKSAYKTAAKAWPEQPAALLGLGNIAYQQGQWSEAEEYYRAMTEKFPDINAGWNNLAEALSKQGLHKESD
;
A
#
# COMPACT_ATOMS: atom_id res chain seq x y z
N MET A 1 1.75 84.85 -14.03
CA MET A 1 0.98 83.59 -13.87
C MET A 1 1.93 82.52 -13.39
N LEU A 2 1.47 81.68 -12.46
CA LEU A 2 2.25 81.08 -11.37
C LEU A 2 3.45 80.22 -11.77
N GLY A 3 4.56 80.43 -11.05
CA GLY A 3 5.73 79.56 -11.01
C GLY A 3 5.65 78.51 -9.89
N PHE A 4 6.38 77.43 -10.14
CA PHE A 4 6.55 76.20 -9.37
C PHE A 4 6.84 76.40 -7.87
N TRP A 5 6.23 75.55 -7.03
CA TRP A 5 6.76 75.14 -5.73
C TRP A 5 6.64 73.61 -5.59
N LEU A 6 7.79 72.94 -5.60
CA LEU A 6 7.95 71.54 -5.22
C LEU A 6 7.71 71.37 -3.71
N LYS A 7 6.95 70.32 -3.33
CA LYS A 7 6.92 69.78 -1.97
C LYS A 7 7.83 68.55 -1.88
N PRO A 8 8.44 68.30 -0.70
CA PRO A 8 9.55 67.37 -0.56
C PRO A 8 9.10 65.91 -0.58
N SER A 9 9.88 65.11 -1.28
CA SER A 9 9.91 63.64 -1.24
C SER A 9 10.22 63.14 0.17
N ARG A 10 9.38 62.22 0.68
CA ARG A 10 9.70 61.37 1.85
C ARG A 10 10.43 60.12 1.32
N PRO A 11 11.74 59.94 1.52
CA PRO A 11 12.38 58.66 1.30
C PRO A 11 12.28 57.88 2.60
N GLY A 12 11.54 56.78 2.62
CA GLY A 12 11.51 55.96 3.84
C GLY A 12 10.33 55.02 3.95
N LEU A 13 10.00 54.29 2.89
CA LEU A 13 9.08 53.15 3.00
C LEU A 13 9.36 52.07 1.94
N ALA A 14 10.65 51.82 1.65
CA ALA A 14 11.04 50.87 0.60
C ALA A 14 12.16 49.89 1.00
N ALA A 15 12.49 49.74 2.28
CA ALA A 15 13.50 48.77 2.71
C ALA A 15 13.09 48.14 4.04
N LEU A 16 12.46 46.96 3.97
CA LEU A 16 12.51 45.85 4.95
C LEU A 16 11.37 44.83 4.73
N LEU A 17 11.06 44.52 3.46
CA LEU A 17 10.12 43.44 3.09
C LEU A 17 10.87 42.37 2.27
N GLY A 18 12.05 41.98 2.76
CA GLY A 18 13.01 41.24 1.94
C GLY A 18 13.97 40.33 2.69
N VAL A 19 13.63 39.79 3.87
CA VAL A 19 14.38 38.69 4.48
C VAL A 19 13.47 37.84 5.38
N LEU A 20 12.63 36.95 4.84
CA LEU A 20 12.04 35.84 5.62
C LEU A 20 11.52 34.68 4.72
N LEU A 21 12.25 34.33 3.66
CA LEU A 21 12.00 33.07 2.91
C LEU A 21 13.27 32.26 2.72
N SER A 22 14.09 32.17 3.77
CA SER A 22 15.07 31.09 3.91
C SER A 22 14.37 29.86 4.48
N GLY A 23 13.38 29.34 3.76
CA GLY A 23 12.86 28.01 4.04
C GLY A 23 13.94 27.03 3.62
N CYS A 24 14.77 26.57 4.55
CA CYS A 24 15.66 25.45 4.31
C CYS A 24 14.78 24.27 3.87
N ALA A 25 14.78 23.96 2.57
CA ALA A 25 14.25 22.70 2.07
C ALA A 25 15.20 21.62 2.60
N SER A 26 14.99 21.20 3.84
CA SER A 26 15.78 20.14 4.45
C SER A 26 15.56 18.88 3.63
N GLN A 27 16.65 18.32 3.09
CA GLN A 27 16.58 17.02 2.45
C GLN A 27 16.02 16.01 3.48
N PRO A 28 15.08 15.15 3.07
CA PRO A 28 14.63 14.09 3.96
C PRO A 28 15.84 13.24 4.35
N PRO A 29 15.90 12.73 5.60
CA PRO A 29 16.98 11.85 6.01
C PRO A 29 16.99 10.63 5.07
N TRP A 30 18.07 10.49 4.31
CA TRP A 30 18.29 9.34 3.44
C TRP A 30 19.06 8.29 4.23
N PRO A 31 18.59 7.03 4.32
CA PRO A 31 19.32 6.04 5.09
C PRO A 31 20.63 5.66 4.38
N ASP A 32 21.75 5.82 5.09
CA ASP A 32 23.12 5.63 4.57
C ASP A 32 23.39 4.20 4.05
N SER A 33 22.59 3.22 4.49
CA SER A 33 22.73 1.80 4.12
C SER A 33 22.17 1.44 2.74
N PHE A 34 21.54 2.38 2.04
CA PHE A 34 20.93 2.16 0.74
C PHE A 34 21.78 2.79 -0.36
N ASN A 35 22.36 1.97 -1.25
CA ASN A 35 23.13 2.44 -2.41
C ASN A 35 22.19 2.83 -3.57
N ALA A 36 22.00 1.97 -4.55
CA ALA A 36 21.02 2.16 -5.61
C ALA A 36 20.39 0.82 -5.97
N THR A 37 19.10 0.84 -6.30
CA THR A 37 18.35 -0.33 -6.76
C THR A 37 17.37 0.13 -7.83
N THR A 38 17.14 -0.68 -8.86
CA THR A 38 16.07 -0.46 -9.84
C THR A 38 15.52 -1.80 -10.27
N LEU A 39 14.20 -1.95 -10.20
CA LEU A 39 13.44 -3.09 -10.69
C LEU A 39 13.19 -2.88 -12.17
N ASN A 40 13.93 -3.59 -13.02
CA ASN A 40 13.85 -3.41 -14.48
C ASN A 40 12.69 -4.18 -15.11
N ASP A 41 12.12 -5.15 -14.38
CA ASP A 41 11.09 -6.06 -14.89
C ASP A 41 9.67 -5.61 -14.53
N VAL A 42 9.50 -4.42 -13.95
CA VAL A 42 8.17 -3.84 -13.71
C VAL A 42 7.65 -3.29 -15.04
N PRO A 43 6.58 -3.85 -15.63
CA PRO A 43 6.10 -3.38 -16.92
C PRO A 43 5.61 -1.93 -16.83
N PHE A 44 5.81 -1.16 -17.90
CA PHE A 44 5.37 0.23 -17.96
C PHE A 44 4.09 0.38 -18.79
N HIS A 45 3.05 0.94 -18.17
CA HIS A 45 1.82 1.36 -18.84
C HIS A 45 1.74 2.88 -18.85
N PRO A 46 1.85 3.55 -20.03
CA PRO A 46 1.76 4.99 -20.11
C PRO A 46 0.37 5.47 -19.66
N GLN A 47 0.34 6.53 -18.85
CA GLN A 47 -0.89 7.04 -18.25
C GLN A 47 -1.38 8.28 -19.00
N GLU A 48 -2.51 8.18 -19.69
CA GLU A 48 -3.20 9.36 -20.22
C GLU A 48 -4.08 10.03 -19.14
N GLN A 49 -4.68 11.19 -19.48
CA GLN A 49 -5.49 11.96 -18.53
C GLN A 49 -6.62 11.09 -17.95
N TYR A 50 -6.71 11.01 -16.62
CA TYR A 50 -7.68 10.21 -15.83
C TYR A 50 -7.42 8.69 -15.74
N GLN A 51 -6.31 8.17 -16.28
CA GLN A 51 -5.98 6.73 -16.25
C GLN A 51 -4.86 6.34 -15.25
N CYS A 52 -4.36 7.28 -14.44
CA CYS A 52 -3.23 7.02 -13.55
C CYS A 52 -3.48 5.87 -12.54
N GLY A 53 -4.72 5.68 -12.09
CA GLY A 53 -5.11 4.56 -11.22
C GLY A 53 -5.04 3.20 -11.93
N PRO A 54 -5.89 2.95 -12.94
CA PRO A 54 -5.88 1.69 -13.70
C PRO A 54 -4.49 1.29 -14.21
N ALA A 55 -3.74 2.22 -14.78
CA ALA A 55 -2.40 1.94 -15.27
C ALA A 55 -1.40 1.61 -14.16
N SER A 56 -1.41 2.35 -13.05
CA SER A 56 -0.53 2.01 -11.91
C SER A 56 -0.90 0.66 -11.28
N LEU A 57 -2.19 0.32 -11.23
CA LEU A 57 -2.62 -0.99 -10.75
C LEU A 57 -2.19 -2.11 -11.71
N ALA A 58 -2.33 -1.92 -13.02
CA ALA A 58 -1.85 -2.87 -14.03
C ALA A 58 -0.35 -3.13 -13.86
N MET A 59 0.48 -2.08 -13.72
CA MET A 59 1.92 -2.23 -13.48
C MET A 59 2.21 -3.05 -12.21
N MET A 60 1.49 -2.79 -11.12
CA MET A 60 1.64 -3.55 -9.87
C MET A 60 1.23 -5.01 -10.00
N LEU A 61 0.15 -5.31 -10.73
CA LEU A 61 -0.32 -6.68 -10.98
C LEU A 61 0.62 -7.43 -11.91
N ASN A 62 1.06 -6.82 -13.01
CA ASN A 62 1.94 -7.47 -13.96
C ASN A 62 3.34 -7.71 -13.38
N ALA A 63 3.81 -6.88 -12.45
CA ALA A 63 5.04 -7.16 -11.70
C ALA A 63 4.96 -8.43 -10.82
N GLN A 64 3.76 -8.97 -10.62
CA GLN A 64 3.50 -10.23 -9.92
C GLN A 64 2.99 -11.32 -10.89
N ASP A 65 3.28 -11.17 -12.19
CA ASP A 65 2.86 -12.07 -13.27
C ASP A 65 1.33 -12.23 -13.41
N VAL A 66 0.54 -11.28 -12.88
CA VAL A 66 -0.91 -11.24 -13.06
C VAL A 66 -1.23 -10.45 -14.31
N GLU A 67 -1.81 -11.10 -15.32
CA GLU A 67 -2.29 -10.45 -16.54
C GLU A 67 -3.45 -9.50 -16.23
N ALA A 68 -3.21 -8.21 -16.45
CA ALA A 68 -4.20 -7.15 -16.33
C ALA A 68 -3.77 -5.96 -17.17
N THR A 69 -4.70 -5.39 -17.93
CA THR A 69 -4.46 -4.18 -18.72
C THR A 69 -5.11 -2.96 -18.05
N PRO A 70 -4.62 -1.73 -18.30
CA PRO A 70 -5.27 -0.53 -17.81
C PRO A 70 -6.74 -0.44 -18.22
N ASP A 71 -7.07 -0.81 -19.47
CA ASP A 71 -8.43 -0.74 -20.02
C ASP A 71 -9.42 -1.65 -19.27
N GLU A 72 -9.03 -2.88 -18.95
CA GLU A 72 -9.85 -3.81 -18.16
C GLU A 72 -10.09 -3.31 -16.73
N LEU A 73 -9.18 -2.50 -16.20
CA LEU A 73 -9.24 -1.97 -14.84
C LEU A 73 -10.01 -0.66 -14.74
N VAL A 74 -10.31 0.01 -15.86
CA VAL A 74 -11.09 1.26 -15.87
C VAL A 74 -12.42 1.06 -15.14
N ASP A 75 -13.22 0.07 -15.54
CA ASP A 75 -14.55 -0.14 -14.95
C ASP A 75 -14.51 -0.63 -13.49
N ARG A 76 -13.35 -1.13 -13.03
CA ARG A 76 -13.16 -1.61 -11.65
C ARG A 76 -12.68 -0.51 -10.70
N VAL A 77 -11.99 0.50 -11.21
CA VAL A 77 -11.25 1.48 -10.40
C VAL A 77 -11.75 2.92 -10.61
N TYR A 78 -12.32 3.22 -11.78
CA TYR A 78 -12.77 4.57 -12.14
C TYR A 78 -14.19 4.85 -11.66
N LEU A 79 -14.36 5.97 -10.94
CA LEU A 79 -15.67 6.50 -10.58
C LEU A 79 -15.99 7.79 -11.37
N PRO A 80 -16.93 7.76 -12.34
CA PRO A 80 -17.28 8.91 -13.17
C PRO A 80 -17.71 10.15 -12.37
N GLN A 81 -18.41 9.93 -11.25
CA GLN A 81 -18.94 10.99 -10.38
C GLN A 81 -17.84 11.72 -9.60
N ARG A 82 -16.64 11.12 -9.49
CA ARG A 82 -15.49 11.68 -8.77
C ARG A 82 -14.27 11.95 -9.66
N LYS A 83 -14.41 11.73 -10.98
CA LYS A 83 -13.39 12.00 -12.02
C LYS A 83 -12.01 11.41 -11.69
N GLY A 84 -11.95 10.19 -11.18
CA GLY A 84 -10.69 9.51 -10.90
C GLY A 84 -10.81 8.20 -10.13
N ALA A 85 -9.65 7.56 -9.96
CA ALA A 85 -9.46 6.41 -9.08
C ALA A 85 -9.26 6.87 -7.63
N LEU A 86 -9.89 6.18 -6.70
CA LEU A 86 -9.74 6.43 -5.27
C LEU A 86 -8.90 5.31 -4.62
N GLN A 87 -8.29 5.61 -3.48
CA GLN A 87 -7.41 4.66 -2.77
C GLN A 87 -8.14 3.35 -2.43
N VAL A 88 -9.43 3.42 -2.08
CA VAL A 88 -10.23 2.25 -1.68
C VAL A 88 -10.50 1.34 -2.88
N GLU A 89 -10.70 1.92 -4.05
CA GLU A 89 -11.04 1.27 -5.31
C GLU A 89 -9.80 0.57 -5.88
N MET A 90 -8.62 1.18 -5.76
CA MET A 90 -7.34 0.53 -6.06
C MET A 90 -7.15 -0.72 -5.19
N VAL A 91 -7.37 -0.58 -3.88
CA VAL A 91 -7.23 -1.69 -2.91
C VAL A 91 -8.25 -2.79 -3.18
N ALA A 92 -9.52 -2.42 -3.40
CA ALA A 92 -10.59 -3.36 -3.67
C ALA A 92 -10.36 -4.11 -4.99
N ALA A 93 -9.97 -3.41 -6.05
CA ALA A 93 -9.68 -4.02 -7.34
C ALA A 93 -8.52 -5.01 -7.23
N ALA A 94 -7.41 -4.65 -6.58
CA ALA A 94 -6.29 -5.57 -6.35
C ALA A 94 -6.72 -6.84 -5.60
N ARG A 95 -7.55 -6.71 -4.56
CA ARG A 95 -8.12 -7.86 -3.84
C ARG A 95 -8.99 -8.74 -4.73
N GLN A 96 -9.72 -8.16 -5.70
CA GLN A 96 -10.50 -8.95 -6.66
C GLN A 96 -9.63 -9.86 -7.55
N TYR A 97 -8.33 -9.57 -7.67
CA TYR A 97 -7.35 -10.45 -8.30
C TYR A 97 -6.71 -11.45 -7.31
N GLY A 98 -7.23 -11.57 -6.08
CA GLY A 98 -6.68 -12.45 -5.05
C GLY A 98 -5.38 -11.94 -4.42
N MET A 99 -5.03 -10.66 -4.64
CA MET A 99 -3.77 -10.09 -4.18
C MET A 99 -3.87 -9.58 -2.74
N LEU A 100 -2.83 -9.84 -1.96
CA LEU A 100 -2.65 -9.24 -0.65
C LEU A 100 -2.15 -7.80 -0.81
N VAL A 101 -2.91 -6.85 -0.27
CA VAL A 101 -2.58 -5.42 -0.33
C VAL A 101 -2.10 -4.96 1.04
N TYR A 102 -0.79 -4.78 1.18
CA TYR A 102 -0.16 -4.48 2.46
C TYR A 102 0.13 -2.96 2.61
N PRO A 103 -0.33 -2.31 3.69
CA PRO A 103 0.00 -0.92 4.00
C PRO A 103 1.42 -0.77 4.51
N LEU A 104 2.18 0.15 3.90
CA LEU A 104 3.48 0.57 4.43
C LEU A 104 3.30 1.68 5.48
N GLU A 105 4.16 1.68 6.49
CA GLU A 105 4.31 2.81 7.39
C GLU A 105 4.68 4.08 6.61
N PRO A 106 4.29 5.29 7.08
CA PRO A 106 4.46 6.55 6.36
C PRO A 106 5.91 7.06 6.44
N GLU A 107 6.87 6.21 6.11
CA GLU A 107 8.31 6.45 6.19
C GLU A 107 8.99 6.07 4.88
N LEU A 108 9.94 6.91 4.44
CA LEU A 108 10.69 6.64 3.21
C LEU A 108 11.47 5.32 3.30
N ASP A 109 12.03 5.00 4.46
CA ASP A 109 12.78 3.76 4.69
C ASP A 109 11.95 2.50 4.37
N HIS A 110 10.65 2.49 4.68
CA HIS A 110 9.77 1.36 4.37
C HIS A 110 9.59 1.19 2.85
N VAL A 111 9.44 2.30 2.11
CA VAL A 111 9.40 2.27 0.64
C VAL A 111 10.72 1.71 0.08
N LEU A 112 11.87 2.18 0.59
CA LEU A 112 13.18 1.75 0.10
C LEU A 112 13.46 0.28 0.42
N LYS A 113 13.05 -0.22 1.59
CA LYS A 113 13.17 -1.63 1.98
C LYS A 113 12.40 -2.56 1.06
N GLU A 114 11.16 -2.21 0.72
CA GLU A 114 10.34 -3.02 -0.20
C GLU A 114 10.94 -3.04 -1.62
N VAL A 115 11.32 -1.88 -2.14
CA VAL A 115 11.97 -1.80 -3.46
C VAL A 115 13.26 -2.59 -3.49
N ARG A 116 14.07 -2.54 -2.43
CA ARG A 116 15.29 -3.34 -2.28
C ARG A 116 15.00 -4.84 -2.26
N ALA A 117 13.87 -5.25 -1.70
CA ALA A 117 13.44 -6.64 -1.65
C ALA A 117 12.82 -7.14 -2.96
N GLY A 118 12.72 -6.30 -3.99
CA GLY A 118 12.13 -6.68 -5.28
C GLY A 118 10.66 -6.27 -5.43
N HIS A 119 10.07 -5.59 -4.44
CA HIS A 119 8.66 -5.24 -4.46
C HIS A 119 8.47 -3.80 -4.96
N PRO A 120 7.82 -3.57 -6.12
CA PRO A 120 7.44 -2.22 -6.51
C PRO A 120 6.43 -1.66 -5.50
N VAL A 121 6.45 -0.35 -5.30
CA VAL A 121 5.59 0.31 -4.31
C VAL A 121 4.63 1.26 -5.01
N LEU A 122 3.34 0.99 -4.86
CA LEU A 122 2.27 1.88 -5.30
C LEU A 122 2.17 3.05 -4.34
N VAL A 123 2.28 4.28 -4.83
CA VAL A 123 2.18 5.50 -4.04
C VAL A 123 1.11 6.43 -4.60
N LEU A 124 0.52 7.24 -3.72
CA LEU A 124 -0.30 8.37 -4.12
C LEU A 124 0.46 9.66 -3.89
N GLN A 125 0.53 10.53 -4.89
CA GLN A 125 1.12 11.86 -4.79
C GLN A 125 0.05 12.93 -5.09
N ASN A 126 0.26 14.12 -4.55
CA ASN A 126 -0.43 15.32 -5.04
C ASN A 126 0.59 16.25 -5.72
N LEU A 127 0.57 16.25 -7.06
CA LEU A 127 1.55 16.95 -7.89
C LEU A 127 1.34 18.48 -7.91
N ARG A 128 0.18 18.96 -7.44
CA ARG A 128 -0.14 20.40 -7.33
C ARG A 128 -0.32 20.81 -5.86
N PHE A 129 -0.58 22.09 -5.65
CA PHE A 129 -0.76 22.69 -4.33
C PHE A 129 -2.13 22.32 -3.72
N GLY A 130 -2.24 22.39 -2.38
CA GLY A 130 -3.44 21.92 -1.65
C GLY A 130 -4.76 22.60 -2.04
N TRP A 131 -4.73 23.82 -2.57
CA TRP A 131 -5.91 24.55 -3.05
C TRP A 131 -6.34 24.19 -4.48
N TRP A 132 -5.51 23.45 -5.22
CA TRP A 132 -5.82 22.88 -6.54
C TRP A 132 -5.16 21.51 -6.69
N PRO A 133 -5.66 20.47 -6.01
CA PRO A 133 -4.98 19.17 -5.98
C PRO A 133 -4.95 18.51 -7.37
N GLN A 134 -3.86 17.81 -7.64
CA GLN A 134 -3.73 16.86 -8.75
C GLN A 134 -3.24 15.53 -8.17
N TRP A 135 -4.21 14.70 -7.80
CA TRP A 135 -3.96 13.36 -7.28
C TRP A 135 -3.42 12.45 -8.38
N HIS A 136 -2.36 11.72 -8.06
CA HIS A 136 -1.59 10.97 -9.04
C HIS A 136 -1.04 9.70 -8.43
N PHE A 137 -1.46 8.54 -8.96
CA PHE A 137 -0.83 7.28 -8.62
C PHE A 137 0.45 7.10 -9.45
N ALA A 138 1.49 6.62 -8.78
CA ALA A 138 2.76 6.27 -9.40
C ALA A 138 3.29 4.98 -8.78
N VAL A 139 4.22 4.34 -9.47
CA VAL A 139 4.88 3.13 -8.98
C VAL A 139 6.35 3.44 -8.77
N VAL A 140 6.81 3.34 -7.52
CA VAL A 140 8.23 3.43 -7.20
C VAL A 140 8.87 2.08 -7.54
N ILE A 141 9.88 2.12 -8.39
CA ILE A 141 10.60 0.94 -8.88
C ILE A 141 12.09 0.99 -8.55
N GLY A 142 12.57 2.06 -7.94
CA GLY A 142 13.99 2.20 -7.66
C GLY A 142 14.35 3.44 -6.88
N TYR A 143 15.62 3.52 -6.54
CA TYR A 143 16.25 4.67 -5.93
C TYR A 143 17.73 4.75 -6.29
N ASP A 144 18.30 5.95 -6.16
CA ASP A 144 19.70 6.26 -6.38
C ASP A 144 20.15 7.19 -5.25
N SER A 145 20.83 6.64 -4.23
CA SER A 145 21.24 7.40 -3.05
C SER A 145 22.31 8.44 -3.35
N ALA A 146 23.24 8.12 -4.26
CA ALA A 146 24.29 9.03 -4.69
C ALA A 146 23.70 10.30 -5.33
N LYS A 147 22.54 10.18 -5.98
CA LYS A 147 21.80 11.31 -6.56
C LYS A 147 20.65 11.81 -5.70
N GLY A 148 20.39 11.19 -4.55
CA GLY A 148 19.28 11.53 -3.66
C GLY A 148 17.92 11.50 -4.37
N ALA A 149 17.65 10.46 -5.17
CA ALA A 149 16.46 10.40 -6.03
C ALA A 149 15.75 9.04 -5.95
N LEU A 150 14.43 9.08 -6.10
CA LEU A 150 13.60 7.89 -6.38
C LEU A 150 13.40 7.74 -7.89
N ILE A 151 13.18 6.51 -8.32
CA ILE A 151 12.90 6.15 -9.71
C ILE A 151 11.46 5.62 -9.75
N LEU A 152 10.62 6.25 -10.58
CA LEU A 152 9.19 5.95 -10.65
C LEU A 152 8.73 5.72 -12.08
N HIS A 153 7.75 4.85 -12.26
CA HIS A 153 6.83 4.90 -13.39
C HIS A 153 5.69 5.87 -13.06
N THR A 154 5.53 6.92 -13.87
CA THR A 154 4.61 8.03 -13.54
C THR A 154 4.15 8.78 -14.79
N GLY A 155 2.84 8.96 -14.94
CA GLY A 155 2.30 9.64 -16.13
C GLY A 155 2.68 8.89 -17.41
N THR A 156 3.17 9.61 -18.42
CA THR A 156 3.73 9.05 -19.65
C THR A 156 5.24 8.78 -19.57
N GLN A 157 5.85 8.88 -18.38
CA GLN A 157 7.29 8.74 -18.17
C GLN A 157 7.64 7.42 -17.47
N GLU A 158 8.37 6.58 -18.19
CA GLU A 158 9.05 5.41 -17.66
C GLU A 158 10.34 5.83 -16.94
N ASN A 159 10.76 5.08 -15.90
CA ASN A 159 12.03 5.28 -15.19
C ASN A 159 12.33 6.74 -14.77
N ASN A 160 11.29 7.51 -14.44
CA ASN A 160 11.41 8.92 -14.10
C ASN A 160 12.18 9.10 -12.78
N ARG A 161 13.31 9.79 -12.86
CA ARG A 161 14.13 10.13 -11.69
C ARG A 161 13.59 11.39 -11.02
N GLN A 162 12.95 11.22 -9.87
CA GLN A 162 12.41 12.31 -9.06
C GLN A 162 13.33 12.57 -7.85
N PRO A 163 13.81 13.80 -7.64
CA PRO A 163 14.57 14.13 -6.42
C PRO A 163 13.77 13.79 -5.16
N ALA A 164 14.42 13.23 -4.15
CA ALA A 164 13.76 12.75 -2.92
C ALA A 164 12.99 13.87 -2.20
N SER A 165 13.50 15.10 -2.21
CA SER A 165 12.81 16.27 -1.66
C SER A 165 11.47 16.55 -2.35
N VAL A 166 11.41 16.41 -3.68
CA VAL A 166 10.19 16.61 -4.47
C VAL A 166 9.22 15.44 -4.24
N PHE A 167 9.74 14.21 -4.20
CA PHE A 167 8.93 13.03 -3.88
C PHE A 167 8.28 13.20 -2.51
N MET A 168 9.04 13.51 -1.46
CA MET A 168 8.54 13.69 -0.11
C MET A 168 7.51 14.83 -0.05
N ALA A 169 7.80 15.98 -0.66
CA ALA A 169 6.86 17.12 -0.64
C ALA A 169 5.50 16.81 -1.31
N THR A 170 5.48 15.95 -2.34
CA THR A 170 4.26 15.54 -3.03
C THR A 170 3.55 14.36 -2.36
N TRP A 171 4.30 13.49 -1.68
CA TRP A 171 3.80 12.35 -0.90
C TRP A 171 3.26 12.76 0.47
N ASP A 172 3.85 13.76 1.13
CA ASP A 172 3.34 14.33 2.39
C ASP A 172 1.89 14.81 2.25
N ARG A 173 1.55 15.39 1.09
CA ARG A 173 0.20 15.88 0.78
C ARG A 173 -0.84 14.76 0.67
N SER A 174 -0.43 13.52 0.41
CA SER A 174 -1.29 12.34 0.40
C SER A 174 -1.30 11.60 1.73
N LYS A 175 -0.73 12.19 2.79
CA LYS A 175 -0.47 11.55 4.08
C LYS A 175 0.41 10.30 3.92
N ARG A 176 1.36 10.37 2.98
CA ARG A 176 2.33 9.30 2.70
C ARG A 176 1.69 7.94 2.44
N TRP A 177 0.60 7.94 1.68
CA TRP A 177 -0.05 6.69 1.32
C TRP A 177 0.84 5.87 0.38
N ALA A 178 1.17 4.65 0.78
CA ALA A 178 1.96 3.69 0.01
C ALA A 178 1.53 2.25 0.30
N ARG A 179 1.54 1.39 -0.72
CA ARG A 179 1.15 -0.02 -0.64
C ARG A 179 2.09 -0.90 -1.46
N VAL A 180 2.36 -2.10 -0.99
CA VAL A 180 2.77 -3.21 -1.85
C VAL A 180 1.57 -4.10 -2.14
N ILE A 181 1.56 -4.70 -3.33
CA ILE A 181 0.52 -5.62 -3.79
C ILE A 181 1.24 -6.90 -4.18
N LEU A 182 1.08 -7.95 -3.38
CA LEU A 182 1.84 -9.19 -3.51
C LEU A 182 0.89 -10.39 -3.53
N PRO A 183 1.31 -11.52 -4.13
CA PRO A 183 0.65 -12.80 -3.93
C PRO A 183 0.54 -13.14 -2.44
N PRO A 184 -0.55 -13.78 -1.99
CA PRO A 184 -0.78 -14.06 -0.57
C PRO A 184 0.22 -15.07 0.03
N ASP A 185 1.01 -15.74 -0.78
CA ASP A 185 2.10 -16.64 -0.37
C ASP A 185 3.45 -15.92 -0.14
N GLN A 186 3.50 -14.60 -0.34
CA GLN A 186 4.69 -13.79 -0.11
C GLN A 186 4.54 -12.86 1.12
N ILE A 187 5.64 -12.67 1.84
CA ILE A 187 5.72 -11.75 2.99
C ILE A 187 6.40 -10.45 2.55
N PRO A 188 5.75 -9.28 2.65
CA PRO A 188 6.40 -7.98 2.45
C PRO A 188 7.67 -7.84 3.30
N ALA A 189 8.69 -7.16 2.80
CA ALA A 189 9.96 -7.01 3.52
C ALA A 189 9.84 -6.20 4.82
N THR A 190 8.78 -5.41 4.94
CA THR A 190 8.42 -4.60 6.10
C THR A 190 7.20 -5.14 6.85
N ALA A 191 6.87 -6.42 6.64
CA ALA A 191 5.68 -7.02 7.23
C ALA A 191 5.76 -7.16 8.75
N GLU A 192 4.76 -6.58 9.42
CA GLU A 192 4.46 -6.84 10.82
C GLU A 192 3.32 -7.86 10.93
N PRO A 193 3.36 -8.79 11.92
CA PRO A 193 2.45 -9.94 11.95
C PRO A 193 0.97 -9.55 11.93
N LEU A 194 0.58 -8.59 12.77
CA LEU A 194 -0.81 -8.17 12.91
C LEU A 194 -1.30 -7.42 11.67
N THR A 195 -0.48 -6.54 11.10
CA THR A 195 -0.81 -5.80 9.88
C THR A 195 -0.99 -6.74 8.69
N PHE A 196 -0.13 -7.75 8.56
CA PHE A 196 -0.26 -8.77 7.52
C PHE A 196 -1.54 -9.60 7.70
N LEU A 197 -1.84 -10.00 8.94
CA LEU A 197 -3.07 -10.74 9.24
C LEU A 197 -4.35 -9.93 9.00
N MET A 198 -4.31 -8.61 9.22
CA MET A 198 -5.41 -7.73 8.82
C MET A 198 -5.58 -7.71 7.29
N ALA A 199 -4.48 -7.69 6.53
CA ALA A 199 -4.54 -7.80 5.06
C ALA A 199 -5.05 -9.18 4.59
N ALA A 200 -4.75 -10.26 5.32
CA ALA A 200 -5.30 -11.59 5.08
C ALA A 200 -6.82 -11.63 5.38
N HIS A 201 -7.25 -11.03 6.49
CA HIS A 201 -8.66 -10.91 6.86
C HIS A 201 -9.46 -10.05 5.86
N ASP A 202 -8.83 -9.03 5.28
CA ASP A 202 -9.41 -8.24 4.21
C ASP A 202 -9.72 -9.08 2.94
N LEU A 203 -8.87 -10.07 2.61
CA LEU A 203 -9.17 -11.04 1.55
C LEU A 203 -10.35 -11.95 1.93
N GLU A 204 -10.40 -12.39 3.18
CA GLU A 204 -11.48 -13.23 3.70
C GLU A 204 -12.84 -12.52 3.61
N THR A 205 -12.93 -11.30 4.13
CA THR A 205 -14.18 -10.50 4.15
C THR A 205 -14.63 -10.05 2.77
N THR A 206 -13.73 -10.02 1.79
CA THR A 206 -14.05 -9.75 0.37
C THR A 206 -14.31 -11.02 -0.44
N ARG A 207 -14.53 -12.16 0.24
CA ARG A 207 -14.84 -13.49 -0.34
C ARG A 207 -13.73 -14.10 -1.19
N GLN A 208 -12.50 -13.63 -1.02
CA GLN A 208 -11.31 -14.22 -1.64
C GLN A 208 -10.74 -15.33 -0.74
N THR A 209 -11.58 -16.31 -0.42
CA THR A 209 -11.31 -17.31 0.61
C THR A 209 -10.06 -18.15 0.32
N ALA A 210 -9.80 -18.50 -0.93
CA ALA A 210 -8.59 -19.24 -1.31
C ALA A 210 -7.31 -18.42 -1.07
N ALA A 211 -7.32 -17.14 -1.46
CA ALA A 211 -6.22 -16.21 -1.22
C ALA A 211 -6.02 -15.96 0.28
N ALA A 212 -7.11 -15.77 1.04
CA ALA A 212 -7.06 -15.61 2.49
C ALA A 212 -6.48 -16.86 3.18
N LYS A 213 -6.90 -18.07 2.79
CA LYS A 213 -6.33 -19.34 3.29
C LYS A 213 -4.83 -19.43 2.98
N SER A 214 -4.40 -18.99 1.79
CA SER A 214 -2.98 -18.90 1.45
C SER A 214 -2.25 -17.93 2.38
N ALA A 215 -2.76 -16.71 2.54
CA ALA A 215 -2.16 -15.68 3.40
C ALA A 215 -2.05 -16.14 4.86
N TYR A 216 -3.10 -16.72 5.43
CA TYR A 216 -3.02 -17.24 6.80
C TYR A 216 -2.02 -18.40 6.93
N LYS A 217 -1.87 -19.27 5.92
CA LYS A 217 -0.82 -20.30 5.91
C LYS A 217 0.58 -19.68 5.88
N THR A 218 0.78 -18.64 5.07
CA THR A 218 2.04 -17.89 5.02
C THR A 218 2.35 -17.26 6.37
N ALA A 219 1.37 -16.59 6.98
CA ALA A 219 1.49 -15.97 8.30
C ALA A 219 1.80 -16.99 9.41
N ALA A 220 1.14 -18.16 9.41
CA ALA A 220 1.38 -19.21 10.39
C ALA A 220 2.81 -19.77 10.31
N LYS A 221 3.41 -19.81 9.11
CA LYS A 221 4.81 -20.21 8.92
C LYS A 221 5.78 -19.10 9.34
N ALA A 222 5.51 -17.85 8.96
CA ALA A 222 6.40 -16.72 9.22
C ALA A 222 6.40 -16.30 10.70
N TRP A 223 5.24 -16.34 11.35
CA TRP A 223 5.04 -15.93 12.73
C TRP A 223 4.33 -17.03 13.51
N PRO A 224 5.02 -18.13 13.84
CA PRO A 224 4.41 -19.26 14.51
C PRO A 224 3.88 -18.92 15.90
N GLU A 225 4.37 -17.85 16.53
CA GLU A 225 3.90 -17.34 17.84
C GLU A 225 2.67 -16.43 17.72
N GLN A 226 2.13 -16.22 16.51
CA GLN A 226 0.94 -15.40 16.30
C GLN A 226 -0.32 -16.27 16.16
N PRO A 227 -1.18 -16.36 17.20
CA PRO A 227 -2.33 -17.27 17.25
C PRO A 227 -3.41 -16.98 16.19
N ALA A 228 -3.52 -15.73 15.75
CA ALA A 228 -4.56 -15.27 14.84
C ALA A 228 -4.49 -15.94 13.44
N ALA A 229 -3.33 -16.43 13.02
CA ALA A 229 -3.21 -17.19 11.78
C ALA A 229 -3.93 -18.55 11.85
N LEU A 230 -3.75 -19.28 12.95
CA LEU A 230 -4.45 -20.56 13.18
C LEU A 230 -5.95 -20.34 13.32
N LEU A 231 -6.35 -19.28 14.03
CA LEU A 231 -7.76 -18.90 14.15
C LEU A 231 -8.39 -18.61 12.78
N GLY A 232 -7.73 -17.83 11.93
CA GLY A 232 -8.21 -17.54 10.56
C GLY A 232 -8.36 -18.79 9.70
N LEU A 233 -7.39 -19.72 9.76
CA LEU A 233 -7.46 -21.00 9.05
C LEU A 233 -8.62 -21.88 9.53
N GLY A 234 -8.79 -21.99 10.85
CA GLY A 234 -9.90 -22.73 11.45
C GLY A 234 -11.25 -22.13 11.09
N ASN A 235 -11.37 -20.80 11.14
CA ASN A 235 -12.60 -20.09 10.79
C ASN A 235 -13.01 -20.33 9.33
N ILE A 236 -12.05 -20.26 8.40
CA ILE A 236 -12.30 -20.57 6.98
C ILE A 236 -12.76 -22.01 6.81
N ALA A 237 -12.06 -22.99 7.41
CA ALA A 237 -12.44 -24.40 7.32
C ALA A 237 -13.84 -24.64 7.91
N TYR A 238 -14.13 -24.03 9.06
CA TYR A 238 -15.43 -24.13 9.72
C TYR A 238 -16.57 -23.58 8.84
N GLN A 239 -16.39 -22.38 8.26
CA GLN A 239 -17.36 -21.78 7.34
C GLN A 239 -17.60 -22.62 6.07
N GLN A 240 -16.61 -23.39 5.63
CA GLN A 240 -16.71 -24.30 4.49
C GLN A 240 -17.32 -25.66 4.84
N GLY A 241 -17.72 -25.89 6.09
CA GLY A 241 -18.24 -27.18 6.55
C GLY A 241 -17.16 -28.24 6.79
N GLN A 242 -15.89 -27.87 6.68
CA GLN A 242 -14.75 -28.76 6.89
C GLN A 242 -14.42 -28.85 8.39
N TRP A 243 -15.38 -29.31 9.20
CA TRP A 243 -15.26 -29.23 10.66
C TRP A 243 -14.10 -30.04 11.23
N SER A 244 -13.68 -31.12 10.56
CA SER A 244 -12.49 -31.88 10.94
C SER A 244 -11.20 -31.09 10.73
N GLU A 245 -11.05 -30.39 9.59
CA GLU A 245 -9.90 -29.50 9.37
C GLU A 245 -9.93 -28.29 10.33
N ALA A 246 -11.13 -27.76 10.61
CA ALA A 246 -11.28 -26.70 11.61
C ALA A 246 -10.85 -27.15 13.01
N GLU A 247 -11.24 -28.36 13.43
CA GLU A 247 -10.81 -28.96 14.68
C GLU A 247 -9.29 -29.04 14.78
N GLU A 248 -8.60 -29.50 13.72
CA GLU A 248 -7.14 -29.58 13.71
C GLU A 248 -6.49 -28.22 14.00
N TYR A 249 -6.96 -27.15 13.34
CA TYR A 249 -6.42 -25.80 13.56
C TYR A 249 -6.74 -25.26 14.96
N TYR A 250 -7.96 -25.43 15.45
CA TYR A 250 -8.33 -24.97 16.79
C TYR A 250 -7.63 -25.77 17.89
N ARG A 251 -7.46 -27.08 17.71
CA ARG A 251 -6.69 -27.94 18.62
C ARG A 251 -5.23 -27.48 18.69
N ALA A 252 -4.58 -27.27 17.55
CA ALA A 252 -3.22 -26.75 17.50
C ALA A 252 -3.12 -25.37 18.19
N MET A 253 -4.13 -24.51 18.03
CA MET A 253 -4.20 -23.22 18.71
C MET A 253 -4.33 -23.39 20.24
N THR A 254 -5.16 -24.30 20.74
CA THR A 254 -5.32 -24.55 22.19
C THR A 254 -4.10 -25.19 22.83
N GLU A 255 -3.39 -26.04 22.09
CA GLU A 255 -2.16 -26.69 22.56
C GLU A 255 -1.02 -25.67 22.67
N LYS A 256 -0.90 -24.78 21.68
CA LYS A 256 0.17 -23.79 21.63
C LYS A 256 -0.11 -22.53 22.45
N PHE A 257 -1.37 -22.11 22.50
CA PHE A 257 -1.81 -20.87 23.15
C PHE A 257 -2.97 -21.12 24.12
N PRO A 258 -2.73 -21.87 25.21
CA PRO A 258 -3.80 -22.34 26.11
C PRO A 258 -4.58 -21.21 26.79
N ASP A 259 -3.98 -20.02 26.94
CA ASP A 259 -4.61 -18.86 27.57
C ASP A 259 -5.59 -18.10 26.64
N ILE A 260 -5.67 -18.48 25.36
CA ILE A 260 -6.54 -17.82 24.39
C ILE A 260 -7.89 -18.56 24.32
N ASN A 261 -8.87 -18.04 25.06
CA ASN A 261 -10.23 -18.58 25.13
C ASN A 261 -10.89 -18.82 23.77
N ALA A 262 -10.56 -18.01 22.75
CA ALA A 262 -11.09 -18.18 21.41
C ALA A 262 -10.74 -19.56 20.82
N GLY A 263 -9.57 -20.13 21.11
CA GLY A 263 -9.20 -21.47 20.63
C GLY A 263 -10.13 -22.54 21.20
N TRP A 264 -10.38 -22.52 22.52
CA TRP A 264 -11.23 -23.49 23.20
C TRP A 264 -12.69 -23.41 22.76
N ASN A 265 -13.22 -22.19 22.65
CA ASN A 265 -14.60 -21.97 22.23
C ASN A 265 -14.83 -22.50 20.80
N ASN A 266 -13.94 -22.16 19.87
CA ASN A 266 -14.07 -22.60 18.48
C ASN A 266 -13.83 -24.12 18.32
N LEU A 267 -12.93 -24.71 19.12
CA LEU A 267 -12.73 -26.16 19.16
C LEU A 267 -14.00 -26.90 19.61
N ALA A 268 -14.64 -26.43 20.68
CA ALA A 268 -15.89 -27.01 21.16
C ALA A 268 -17.01 -26.93 20.11
N GLU A 269 -17.10 -25.80 19.40
CA GLU A 269 -18.09 -25.60 18.33
C GLU A 269 -17.85 -26.56 17.16
N ALA A 270 -16.59 -26.71 16.71
CA ALA A 270 -16.22 -27.65 15.65
C ALA A 270 -16.55 -29.10 16.00
N LEU A 271 -16.23 -29.53 17.22
CA LEU A 271 -16.54 -30.87 17.73
C LEU A 271 -18.06 -31.13 17.79
N SER A 272 -18.83 -30.14 18.23
CA SER A 272 -20.30 -30.23 18.27
C SER A 272 -20.90 -30.47 16.88
N LYS A 273 -20.41 -29.75 15.85
CA LYS A 273 -20.86 -29.94 14.47
C LYS A 273 -20.57 -31.34 13.94
N GLN A 274 -19.39 -31.88 14.21
CA GLN A 274 -19.04 -33.24 13.80
C GLN A 274 -19.92 -34.30 14.47
N GLY A 275 -20.26 -34.11 15.75
CA GLY A 275 -21.16 -35.02 16.47
C GLY A 275 -22.56 -35.07 15.85
N LEU A 276 -23.15 -33.90 15.56
CA LEU A 276 -24.48 -33.81 14.94
C LEU A 276 -24.56 -34.48 13.57
N HIS A 277 -23.50 -34.41 12.77
CA HIS A 277 -23.47 -35.06 11.46
C HIS A 277 -23.32 -36.57 11.52
N LYS A 278 -22.59 -37.09 12.51
CA LYS A 278 -22.49 -38.54 12.72
C LYS A 278 -23.80 -39.18 13.18
N GLU A 279 -24.67 -38.41 13.82
CA GLU A 279 -26.00 -38.88 14.26
C GLU A 279 -27.08 -38.78 13.16
N SER A 280 -26.82 -38.04 12.08
CA SER A 280 -27.78 -37.87 10.97
C SER A 280 -27.62 -38.88 9.83
N ASP A 281 -26.53 -39.66 9.84
CA ASP A 281 -26.23 -40.73 8.86
C ASP A 281 -26.62 -42.12 9.40
#